data_AF-A0A0S8ETE1-F1
#
_entry.id   AF-A0A0S8ETE1-F1
#
_cell.length_a   1.000
_cell.length_b   1.000
_cell.length_c   1.000
_cell.angle_alpha   90.00
_cell.angle_beta   90.00
_cell.angle_gamma   90.00
#
_symmetry.space_group_name_H-M   'P 1'
#
loop_
_entity.id
_entity.type
_entity.pdbx_description
1 polymer ?
#
loop_
_entity_poly.entity_id
_entity_poly.type
_entity_poly.pdbx_seq_one_letter_code
_entity_poly.pdbx_strand_id
1 'polypeptide(L)'
;MAVGLAFFLILGCDSQTEGQGRAVSVASPSGDLKLAVATDDQGRMSYTVTKNGETVVETSPMGLVSTTHDLATGVSMSSSASRTIDESYTMVTGKRCERRVLGREITVPLEDASGARAELILRAHDDGVAFRYHLLGKGESQVMSELTGFAIPSGARVITRAYDGGDLVFTPTAGEYQQPPILLPLGEAIDRTGFAFPTMFELGRESLYAVVSEADLGASYCATRLNEEPRGNLYEIRFPDEREGWGVGEVLPTRDIARCSGRTLTSVTSCRSFRSPGMTRVSSAGTSTTM
;
A
#
# COMPACT_ATOMS: atom_id res chain seq x y z
N MET A 1 -78.41 -12.35 -2.33
CA MET A 1 -77.10 -12.94 -1.97
C MET A 1 -76.07 -12.49 -2.99
N ALA A 2 -75.16 -11.60 -2.61
CA ALA A 2 -73.92 -11.33 -3.34
C ALA A 2 -72.95 -10.68 -2.36
N VAL A 3 -72.02 -11.47 -1.82
CA VAL A 3 -70.95 -11.01 -0.92
C VAL A 3 -69.75 -10.73 -1.81
N GLY A 4 -69.38 -9.46 -1.94
CA GLY A 4 -68.16 -9.04 -2.65
C GLY A 4 -66.96 -9.16 -1.73
N LEU A 5 -66.04 -10.07 -2.07
CA LEU A 5 -64.78 -10.31 -1.37
C LEU A 5 -63.75 -9.26 -1.83
N ALA A 6 -63.40 -8.31 -0.98
CA ALA A 6 -62.34 -7.33 -1.24
C ALA A 6 -60.97 -7.95 -0.91
N PHE A 7 -60.15 -8.15 -1.94
CA PHE A 7 -58.78 -8.67 -1.82
C PHE A 7 -57.84 -7.48 -1.55
N PHE A 8 -57.41 -7.30 -0.30
CA PHE A 8 -56.41 -6.31 0.07
C PHE A 8 -55.01 -6.85 -0.28
N LEU A 9 -54.41 -6.35 -1.36
CA LEU A 9 -52.99 -6.55 -1.66
C LEU A 9 -52.16 -5.75 -0.65
N ILE A 10 -51.52 -6.46 0.28
CA ILE A 10 -50.49 -5.89 1.14
C ILE A 10 -49.22 -5.78 0.28
N LEU A 11 -48.97 -4.58 -0.25
CA LEU A 11 -47.66 -4.20 -0.78
C LEU A 11 -46.68 -4.12 0.40
N GLY A 12 -46.01 -5.24 0.67
CA GLY A 12 -44.85 -5.28 1.56
C GLY A 12 -43.76 -4.41 0.95
N CYS A 13 -43.44 -3.31 1.63
CA CYS A 13 -42.28 -2.49 1.31
C CYS A 13 -41.07 -3.26 1.84
N ASP A 14 -40.47 -4.11 0.99
CA ASP A 14 -39.17 -4.71 1.26
C ASP A 14 -38.15 -3.58 1.30
N SER A 15 -37.83 -3.11 2.51
CA SER A 15 -36.63 -2.34 2.76
C SER A 15 -35.44 -3.27 2.57
N GLN A 16 -34.98 -3.37 1.33
CA GLN A 16 -33.66 -3.87 0.99
C GLN A 16 -32.66 -2.96 1.71
N THR A 17 -32.14 -3.45 2.83
CA THR A 17 -30.97 -2.86 3.48
C THR A 17 -29.79 -3.24 2.59
N GLU A 18 -29.56 -2.48 1.52
CA GLU A 18 -28.27 -2.50 0.82
C GLU A 18 -27.22 -2.19 1.89
N GLY A 19 -26.32 -3.14 2.13
CA GLY A 19 -25.16 -2.95 2.98
C GLY A 19 -24.33 -1.82 2.40
N GLN A 20 -24.52 -0.60 2.90
CA GLN A 20 -23.76 0.57 2.47
C GLN A 20 -22.30 0.34 2.85
N GLY A 21 -21.47 -0.10 1.89
CA GLY A 21 -20.02 -0.13 2.03
C GLY A 21 -19.52 1.21 2.58
N ARG A 22 -18.73 1.16 3.66
CA ARG A 22 -18.30 2.39 4.32
C ARG A 22 -17.01 2.88 3.69
N ALA A 23 -16.99 4.13 3.26
CA ALA A 23 -15.81 4.77 2.68
C ALA A 23 -15.27 5.88 3.60
N VAL A 24 -13.95 6.01 3.65
CA VAL A 24 -13.23 7.11 4.32
C VAL A 24 -12.12 7.61 3.40
N SER A 25 -11.70 8.87 3.58
CA SER A 25 -10.57 9.39 2.83
C SER A 25 -9.82 10.46 3.59
N VAL A 26 -8.53 10.61 3.27
CA VAL A 26 -7.66 11.67 3.76
C VAL A 26 -6.99 12.34 2.58
N ALA A 27 -6.95 13.67 2.61
CA ALA A 27 -6.29 14.49 1.60
C ALA A 27 -5.13 15.26 2.22
N SER A 28 -4.06 15.45 1.45
CA SER A 28 -2.89 16.24 1.82
C SER A 28 -3.28 17.68 2.19
N PRO A 29 -2.43 18.43 2.90
CA PRO A 29 -2.69 19.84 3.20
C PRO A 29 -3.07 20.68 1.98
N SER A 30 -2.39 20.49 0.84
CA SER A 30 -2.73 21.12 -0.46
C SER A 30 -4.08 20.65 -1.03
N GLY A 31 -4.53 19.45 -0.70
CA GLY A 31 -5.70 18.80 -1.29
C GLY A 31 -5.41 18.03 -2.58
N ASP A 32 -4.19 18.14 -3.10
CA ASP A 32 -3.78 17.57 -4.37
C ASP A 32 -3.63 16.05 -4.31
N LEU A 33 -3.22 15.49 -3.18
CA LEU A 33 -3.02 14.05 -3.00
C LEU A 33 -4.08 13.50 -2.06
N LYS A 34 -4.78 12.43 -2.46
CA LYS A 34 -5.86 11.82 -1.69
C LYS A 34 -5.73 10.30 -1.65
N LEU A 35 -5.85 9.75 -0.44
CA LEU A 35 -6.00 8.32 -0.17
C LEU A 35 -7.44 8.06 0.26
N ALA A 36 -8.13 7.16 -0.44
CA ALA A 36 -9.49 6.73 -0.09
C ALA A 36 -9.52 5.23 0.14
N VAL A 37 -10.24 4.80 1.18
CA VAL A 37 -10.42 3.40 1.58
C VAL A 37 -11.92 3.11 1.66
N ALA A 38 -12.32 1.94 1.16
CA ALA A 38 -13.70 1.47 1.23
C ALA A 38 -13.76 -0.04 1.47
N THR A 39 -14.88 -0.51 2.02
CA THR A 39 -15.23 -1.94 2.09
C THR A 39 -16.27 -2.30 1.04
N ASP A 40 -16.18 -3.52 0.50
CA ASP A 40 -17.27 -4.14 -0.26
C ASP A 40 -18.30 -4.83 0.66
N ASP A 41 -19.32 -5.45 0.06
CA ASP A 41 -20.40 -6.16 0.78
C ASP A 41 -19.90 -7.38 1.59
N GLN A 42 -18.70 -7.86 1.29
CA GLN A 42 -18.05 -8.97 2.01
C GLN A 42 -17.07 -8.44 3.07
N GLY A 43 -17.02 -7.13 3.31
CA GLY A 43 -16.10 -6.51 4.26
C GLY A 43 -14.64 -6.61 3.84
N ARG A 44 -14.35 -6.76 2.54
CA ARG A 44 -12.98 -6.67 2.02
C ARG A 44 -12.60 -5.21 1.82
N MET A 45 -11.49 -4.79 2.42
CA MET A 45 -10.99 -3.43 2.27
C MET A 45 -10.22 -3.26 0.97
N SER A 46 -10.40 -2.11 0.33
CA SER A 46 -9.60 -1.67 -0.80
C SER A 46 -9.31 -0.19 -0.72
N TYR A 47 -8.26 0.26 -1.39
CA TYR A 47 -7.86 1.66 -1.41
C TYR A 47 -7.52 2.17 -2.80
N THR A 48 -7.62 3.48 -2.98
CA THR A 48 -7.20 4.20 -4.19
C THR A 48 -6.37 5.42 -3.80
N VAL A 49 -5.43 5.80 -4.66
CA VAL A 49 -4.63 7.02 -4.50
C VAL A 49 -4.76 7.88 -5.74
N THR A 50 -5.09 9.15 -5.54
CA THR A 50 -5.19 10.14 -6.63
C THR A 50 -4.32 11.34 -6.36
N LYS A 51 -3.70 11.90 -7.40
CA LYS A 51 -2.92 13.14 -7.38
C LYS A 51 -3.44 14.09 -8.45
N ASN A 52 -3.85 15.31 -8.07
CA ASN A 52 -4.45 16.29 -8.98
C ASN A 52 -5.64 15.72 -9.78
N GLY A 53 -6.41 14.83 -9.17
CA GLY A 53 -7.51 14.12 -9.82
C GLY A 53 -7.10 12.95 -10.72
N GLU A 54 -5.80 12.71 -10.94
CA GLU A 54 -5.29 11.56 -11.70
C GLU A 54 -5.04 10.35 -10.78
N THR A 55 -5.45 9.16 -11.20
CA THR A 55 -5.18 7.92 -10.46
C THR A 55 -3.69 7.58 -10.48
N VAL A 56 -3.11 7.43 -9.30
CA VAL A 56 -1.72 7.00 -9.08
C VAL A 56 -1.67 5.51 -8.73
N VAL A 57 -2.60 5.08 -7.88
CA VAL A 57 -2.84 3.68 -7.51
C VAL A 57 -4.32 3.41 -7.73
N GLU A 58 -4.62 2.47 -8.61
CA GLU A 58 -5.97 1.98 -8.88
C GLU A 58 -6.51 1.23 -7.65
N THR A 59 -7.78 0.81 -7.69
CA THR A 59 -8.39 0.08 -6.58
C THR A 59 -7.55 -1.15 -6.23
N SER A 60 -6.92 -1.09 -5.07
CA SER A 60 -5.93 -2.07 -4.63
C SER A 60 -6.39 -2.74 -3.34
N PRO A 61 -6.17 -4.05 -3.18
CA PRO A 61 -6.55 -4.77 -1.98
C PRO A 61 -5.71 -4.33 -0.79
N MET A 62 -6.30 -4.41 0.40
CA MET A 62 -5.60 -4.25 1.66
C MET A 62 -6.24 -5.17 2.71
N GLY A 63 -5.41 -5.74 3.57
CA GLY A 63 -5.83 -6.65 4.64
C GLY A 63 -4.63 -7.27 5.33
N LEU A 64 -4.85 -7.77 6.54
CA LEU A 64 -3.83 -8.41 7.36
C LEU A 64 -4.48 -9.57 8.12
N VAL A 65 -3.87 -10.75 8.05
CA VAL A 65 -4.31 -11.92 8.83
C VAL A 65 -3.24 -12.26 9.84
N SER A 66 -3.64 -12.38 11.10
CA SER A 66 -2.78 -12.81 12.20
C SER A 66 -3.47 -13.89 13.02
N THR A 67 -2.75 -14.45 13.98
CA THR A 67 -3.32 -15.42 14.93
C THR A 67 -4.43 -14.84 15.83
N THR A 68 -4.61 -13.51 15.84
CA THR A 68 -5.58 -12.83 16.70
C THR A 68 -6.58 -11.95 15.95
N HIS A 69 -6.35 -11.66 14.67
CA HIS A 69 -7.16 -10.76 13.85
C HIS A 69 -7.27 -11.28 12.42
N ASP A 70 -8.45 -11.18 11.83
CA ASP A 70 -8.66 -11.40 10.41
C ASP A 70 -9.22 -10.15 9.75
N LEU A 71 -8.33 -9.34 9.18
CA LEU A 71 -8.70 -8.12 8.42
C LEU A 71 -8.79 -8.38 6.91
N ALA A 72 -8.93 -9.63 6.47
CA ALA A 72 -9.07 -9.95 5.05
C ALA A 72 -10.52 -9.84 4.57
N THR A 73 -11.50 -10.23 5.39
CA THR A 73 -12.93 -10.21 5.06
C THR A 73 -13.76 -9.89 6.31
N GLY A 74 -15.03 -9.53 6.14
CA GLY A 74 -15.95 -9.26 7.24
C GLY A 74 -15.57 -8.04 8.09
N VAL A 75 -14.67 -7.17 7.60
CA VAL A 75 -14.22 -5.98 8.32
C VAL A 75 -15.32 -4.94 8.30
N SER A 76 -15.62 -4.41 9.48
CA SER A 76 -16.46 -3.23 9.65
C SER A 76 -15.62 -2.01 9.98
N MET A 77 -15.91 -0.88 9.33
CA MET A 77 -15.28 0.41 9.60
C MET A 77 -16.23 1.30 10.41
N SER A 78 -15.68 2.03 11.37
CA SER A 78 -16.41 3.01 12.19
C SER A 78 -16.05 4.45 11.85
N SER A 79 -16.67 5.42 12.54
CA SER A 79 -16.35 6.85 12.35
C SER A 79 -14.89 7.11 12.67
N SER A 80 -14.19 7.78 11.76
CA SER A 80 -12.78 8.10 11.93
C SER A 80 -12.58 9.41 12.68
N ALA A 81 -11.45 9.50 13.39
CA ALA A 81 -10.97 10.75 13.97
C ALA A 81 -9.85 11.32 13.08
N SER A 82 -9.88 12.63 12.83
CA SER A 82 -8.87 13.32 12.01
C SER A 82 -8.00 14.25 12.84
N ARG A 83 -6.71 14.35 12.51
CA ARG A 83 -5.83 15.40 13.04
C ARG A 83 -4.90 15.97 11.98
N THR A 84 -4.41 17.18 12.23
CA THR A 84 -3.33 17.79 11.45
C THR A 84 -1.99 17.35 12.03
N ILE A 85 -1.04 17.02 11.15
CA ILE A 85 0.36 16.80 11.48
C ILE A 85 1.11 18.09 11.12
N ASP A 86 1.75 18.69 12.11
CA ASP A 86 2.73 19.77 11.94
C ASP A 86 3.83 19.57 12.99
N GLU A 87 4.82 18.79 12.60
CA GLU A 87 5.90 18.35 13.49
C GLU A 87 7.24 18.81 12.91
N SER A 88 8.15 19.26 13.78
CA SER A 88 9.52 19.62 13.38
C SER A 88 10.52 18.80 14.19
N TYR A 89 11.57 18.33 13.54
CA TYR A 89 12.65 17.57 14.17
C TYR A 89 13.98 17.79 13.45
N THR A 90 15.06 17.55 14.18
CA THR A 90 16.42 17.68 13.68
C THR A 90 17.03 16.30 13.48
N MET A 91 17.66 16.08 12.33
CA MET A 91 18.36 14.84 11.99
C MET A 91 19.86 14.98 12.17
N VAL A 92 20.48 13.97 12.78
CA VAL A 92 21.96 13.89 12.90
C VAL A 92 22.61 13.61 11.54
N THR A 93 21.93 12.87 10.66
CA THR A 93 22.42 12.48 9.34
C THR A 93 21.32 12.60 8.27
N GLY A 94 21.71 12.69 7.01
CA GLY A 94 20.79 12.72 5.85
C GLY A 94 20.89 13.99 5.03
N LYS A 95 20.00 14.14 4.04
CA LYS A 95 20.07 15.22 3.02
C LYS A 95 19.70 16.61 3.55
N ARG A 96 19.13 16.72 4.76
CA ARG A 96 18.70 17.99 5.39
C ARG A 96 18.59 17.79 6.91
N CYS A 97 19.22 18.71 7.66
CA CYS A 97 19.28 18.72 9.13
C CYS A 97 17.91 19.02 9.75
N GLU A 98 17.33 20.18 9.44
CA GLU A 98 16.01 20.59 9.95
C GLU A 98 14.89 20.09 9.06
N ARG A 99 14.00 19.27 9.62
CA ARG A 99 12.83 18.70 8.95
C ARG A 99 11.55 19.25 9.56
N ARG A 100 10.58 19.51 8.68
CA ARG A 100 9.19 19.78 9.05
C ARG A 100 8.32 18.80 8.29
N VAL A 101 7.41 18.13 9.00
CA VAL A 101 6.44 17.18 8.46
C VAL A 101 5.07 17.83 8.57
N LEU A 102 4.46 18.08 7.41
CA LEU A 102 3.11 18.60 7.29
C LEU A 102 2.23 17.54 6.68
N GLY A 103 1.06 17.29 7.27
CA GLY A 103 0.14 16.28 6.75
C GLY A 103 -1.22 16.29 7.43
N ARG A 104 -2.08 15.40 6.97
CA ARG A 104 -3.32 15.03 7.66
C ARG A 104 -3.29 13.55 7.99
N GLU A 105 -3.80 13.19 9.16
CA GLU A 105 -3.98 11.81 9.59
C GLU A 105 -5.44 11.55 9.89
N ILE A 106 -5.93 10.37 9.50
CA ILE A 106 -7.18 9.81 10.02
C ILE A 106 -6.93 8.44 10.62
N THR A 107 -7.49 8.20 11.80
CA THR A 107 -7.52 6.89 12.45
C THR A 107 -8.91 6.32 12.30
N VAL A 108 -9.01 5.18 11.63
CA VAL A 108 -10.25 4.48 11.33
C VAL A 108 -10.34 3.25 12.22
N PRO A 109 -11.27 3.21 13.19
CA PRO A 109 -11.48 2.00 13.98
C PRO A 109 -12.05 0.89 13.09
N LEU A 110 -11.47 -0.30 13.22
CA LEU A 110 -11.84 -1.53 12.54
C LEU A 110 -12.31 -2.56 13.56
N GLU A 111 -13.26 -3.40 13.17
CA GLU A 111 -13.63 -4.61 13.89
C GLU A 111 -13.79 -5.75 12.88
N ASP A 112 -13.16 -6.90 13.15
CA ASP A 112 -13.29 -8.10 12.32
C ASP A 112 -14.54 -8.91 12.66
N ALA A 113 -14.81 -9.96 11.89
CA ALA A 113 -15.98 -10.81 12.08
C ALA A 113 -16.04 -11.54 13.45
N SER A 114 -14.91 -11.64 14.16
CA SER A 114 -14.83 -12.22 15.50
C SER A 114 -15.06 -11.19 16.62
N GLY A 115 -15.11 -9.91 16.28
CA GLY A 115 -15.17 -8.80 17.22
C GLY A 115 -13.81 -8.29 17.69
N ALA A 116 -12.71 -8.78 17.11
CA ALA A 116 -11.37 -8.27 17.42
C ALA A 116 -11.20 -6.88 16.81
N ARG A 117 -10.59 -5.97 17.57
CA ARG A 117 -10.52 -4.55 17.21
C ARG A 117 -9.14 -4.19 16.70
N ALA A 118 -9.11 -3.39 15.64
CA ALA A 118 -7.89 -2.80 15.12
C ALA A 118 -8.13 -1.32 14.76
N GLU A 119 -7.07 -0.62 14.36
CA GLU A 119 -7.16 0.70 13.74
C GLU A 119 -6.41 0.68 12.41
N LEU A 120 -6.98 1.33 11.40
CA LEU A 120 -6.30 1.68 10.17
C LEU A 120 -5.94 3.16 10.25
N ILE A 121 -4.64 3.46 10.28
CA ILE A 121 -4.13 4.83 10.37
C ILE A 121 -3.67 5.24 8.99
N LEU A 122 -4.28 6.29 8.45
CA LEU A 122 -4.03 6.81 7.11
C LEU A 122 -3.40 8.20 7.21
N ARG A 123 -2.32 8.45 6.48
CA ARG A 123 -1.66 9.76 6.40
C ARG A 123 -1.58 10.23 4.96
N ALA A 124 -1.81 11.53 4.75
CA ALA A 124 -1.54 12.20 3.49
C ALA A 124 -0.68 13.45 3.72
N HIS A 125 0.45 13.47 3.01
CA HIS A 125 1.39 14.57 2.88
C HIS A 125 1.33 15.08 1.44
N ASP A 126 1.88 16.26 1.15
CA ASP A 126 1.82 16.83 -0.21
C ASP A 126 2.64 16.02 -1.25
N ASP A 127 3.54 15.17 -0.79
CA ASP A 127 4.42 14.32 -1.61
C ASP A 127 4.14 12.82 -1.49
N GLY A 128 3.29 12.37 -0.56
CA GLY A 128 3.03 10.95 -0.36
C GLY A 128 1.88 10.64 0.56
N VAL A 129 1.37 9.41 0.43
CA VAL A 129 0.40 8.83 1.36
C VAL A 129 1.01 7.62 2.04
N ALA A 130 0.57 7.33 3.25
CA ALA A 130 0.99 6.15 3.96
C ALA A 130 -0.17 5.59 4.78
N PHE A 131 -0.15 4.29 5.01
CA PHE A 131 -1.09 3.66 5.93
C PHE A 131 -0.44 2.57 6.76
N ARG A 132 -1.09 2.22 7.87
CA ARG A 132 -0.69 1.11 8.72
C ARG A 132 -1.87 0.48 9.44
N TYR A 133 -1.78 -0.83 9.67
CA TYR A 133 -2.64 -1.55 10.60
C TYR A 133 -2.10 -1.43 12.03
N HIS A 134 -2.99 -1.23 12.99
CA HIS A 134 -2.69 -1.23 14.41
C HIS A 134 -3.65 -2.19 15.12
N LEU A 135 -3.18 -3.41 15.39
CA LEU A 135 -3.97 -4.41 16.11
C LEU A 135 -4.14 -3.98 17.57
N LEU A 136 -5.35 -4.10 18.11
CA LEU A 136 -5.64 -3.79 19.51
C LEU A 136 -5.94 -5.09 20.27
N GLY A 137 -5.54 -5.15 21.53
CA GLY A 137 -5.71 -6.35 22.33
C GLY A 137 -4.53 -6.60 23.25
N LYS A 138 -4.33 -7.86 23.61
CA LYS A 138 -3.26 -8.30 24.50
C LYS A 138 -2.73 -9.65 24.05
N GLY A 139 -1.48 -9.94 24.42
CA GLY A 139 -0.84 -11.20 24.13
C GLY A 139 -0.10 -11.18 22.81
N GLU A 140 0.59 -12.29 22.57
CA GLU A 140 1.38 -12.49 21.36
C GLU A 140 0.47 -12.72 20.14
N SER A 141 0.83 -12.09 19.02
CA SER A 141 0.21 -12.34 17.74
C SER A 141 1.26 -12.45 16.65
N GLN A 142 1.13 -13.49 15.83
CA GLN A 142 1.94 -13.73 14.65
C GLN A 142 1.12 -13.35 13.42
N VAL A 143 1.70 -12.53 12.54
CA VAL A 143 1.08 -12.18 11.26
C VAL A 143 1.36 -13.29 10.26
N MET A 144 0.29 -13.88 9.75
CA MET A 144 0.33 -15.03 8.84
C MET A 144 0.36 -14.59 7.39
N SER A 145 -0.32 -13.48 7.05
CA SER A 145 -0.32 -12.93 5.70
C SER A 145 -0.71 -11.46 5.68
N GLU A 146 -0.26 -10.77 4.63
CA GLU A 146 -0.66 -9.42 4.31
C GLU A 146 -1.20 -9.40 2.87
N LEU A 147 -2.42 -8.89 2.69
CA LEU A 147 -3.13 -8.85 1.40
C LEU A 147 -2.92 -7.51 0.67
N THR A 148 -2.05 -6.65 1.21
CA THR A 148 -1.78 -5.33 0.66
C THR A 148 -1.20 -5.46 -0.75
N GLY A 149 -1.87 -4.84 -1.71
CA GLY A 149 -1.41 -4.76 -3.09
C GLY A 149 -1.37 -3.34 -3.63
N PHE A 150 -0.82 -3.20 -4.84
CA PHE A 150 -0.64 -1.95 -5.57
C PHE A 150 -0.97 -2.20 -7.05
N ALA A 151 -2.21 -1.91 -7.44
CA ALA A 151 -2.65 -1.90 -8.82
C ALA A 151 -2.21 -0.58 -9.48
N ILE A 152 -1.27 -0.68 -10.42
CA ILE A 152 -0.66 0.49 -11.07
C ILE A 152 -1.35 0.78 -12.40
N PRO A 153 -1.67 2.04 -12.73
CA PRO A 153 -2.30 2.37 -14.01
C PRO A 153 -1.55 1.82 -15.23
N SER A 154 -2.31 1.33 -16.21
CA SER A 154 -1.76 0.80 -17.46
C SER A 154 -0.83 1.79 -18.18
N GLY A 155 0.14 1.26 -18.93
CA GLY A 155 1.13 2.07 -19.65
C GLY A 155 2.28 2.58 -18.78
N ALA A 156 2.34 2.19 -17.50
CA ALA A 156 3.49 2.48 -16.65
C ALA A 156 4.73 1.63 -17.01
N ARG A 157 5.90 2.07 -16.54
CA ARG A 157 7.14 1.30 -16.53
C ARG A 157 7.64 1.15 -15.10
N VAL A 158 8.25 0.02 -14.79
CA VAL A 158 8.80 -0.27 -13.46
C VAL A 158 10.30 -0.04 -13.47
N ILE A 159 10.79 0.77 -12.55
CA ILE A 159 12.22 0.99 -12.29
C ILE A 159 12.50 0.41 -10.90
N THR A 160 13.23 -0.69 -10.87
CA THR A 160 13.36 -1.53 -9.68
C THR A 160 14.67 -2.32 -9.70
N ARG A 161 14.83 -3.25 -8.77
CA ARG A 161 15.87 -4.27 -8.72
C ARG A 161 15.20 -5.59 -8.34
N ALA A 162 15.74 -6.69 -8.86
CA ALA A 162 15.46 -7.98 -8.25
C ALA A 162 15.93 -7.93 -6.79
N TYR A 163 15.15 -8.50 -5.89
CA TYR A 163 15.66 -8.83 -4.57
C TYR A 163 16.76 -9.89 -4.74
N ASP A 164 17.73 -9.95 -3.83
CA ASP A 164 18.69 -11.05 -3.82
C ASP A 164 18.21 -12.05 -2.77
N GLY A 165 17.69 -13.20 -3.19
CA GLY A 165 17.32 -14.28 -2.26
C GLY A 165 18.42 -15.32 -2.07
N GLY A 166 19.60 -15.10 -2.66
CA GLY A 166 20.71 -16.03 -2.68
C GLY A 166 20.52 -17.19 -3.65
N ASP A 167 21.60 -17.52 -4.35
CA ASP A 167 21.71 -18.74 -5.16
C ASP A 167 22.29 -19.90 -4.34
N LEU A 168 22.15 -21.14 -4.84
CA LEU A 168 22.72 -22.36 -4.24
C LEU A 168 24.25 -22.28 -4.01
N VAL A 169 24.94 -21.40 -4.74
CA VAL A 169 26.40 -21.23 -4.69
C VAL A 169 26.80 -20.00 -3.85
N PHE A 170 25.89 -19.06 -3.63
CA PHE A 170 26.15 -17.79 -2.94
C PHE A 170 25.07 -17.46 -1.90
N THR A 171 24.79 -18.40 -1.01
CA THR A 171 24.01 -18.17 0.21
C THR A 171 24.52 -17.00 1.09
N PRO A 172 25.83 -16.60 1.11
CA PRO A 172 26.26 -15.45 1.91
C PRO A 172 25.75 -14.08 1.44
N THR A 173 25.29 -13.94 0.19
CA THR A 173 24.78 -12.67 -0.36
C THR A 173 23.25 -12.62 -0.41
N ALA A 174 22.56 -13.66 0.10
CA ALA A 174 21.11 -13.67 0.24
C ALA A 174 20.65 -12.53 1.16
N GLY A 175 19.75 -11.69 0.67
CA GLY A 175 19.22 -10.49 1.32
C GLY A 175 19.94 -9.20 0.96
N GLU A 176 20.90 -9.23 0.02
CA GLU A 176 21.61 -8.04 -0.42
C GLU A 176 20.81 -7.16 -1.39
N TYR A 177 20.71 -5.87 -1.09
CA TYR A 177 20.10 -4.86 -1.97
C TYR A 177 21.09 -4.34 -3.04
N GLN A 178 21.90 -5.23 -3.61
CA GLN A 178 23.01 -4.87 -4.51
C GLN A 178 22.76 -5.16 -5.99
N GLN A 179 21.67 -5.86 -6.32
CA GLN A 179 21.32 -6.21 -7.70
C GLN A 179 21.19 -4.97 -8.58
N PRO A 180 21.66 -4.97 -9.84
CA PRO A 180 21.64 -3.79 -10.70
C PRO A 180 20.20 -3.31 -10.96
N PRO A 181 19.99 -1.99 -11.18
CA PRO A 181 18.66 -1.48 -11.51
C PRO A 181 18.20 -2.00 -12.88
N ILE A 182 16.91 -2.30 -12.98
CA ILE A 182 16.25 -2.82 -14.18
C ILE A 182 15.04 -1.94 -14.49
N LEU A 183 14.80 -1.71 -15.78
CA LEU A 183 13.60 -1.10 -16.31
C LEU A 183 12.76 -2.20 -16.96
N LEU A 184 11.54 -2.42 -16.47
CA LEU A 184 10.62 -3.44 -16.96
C LEU A 184 9.31 -2.81 -17.45
N PRO A 185 8.65 -3.40 -18.46
CA PRO A 185 7.24 -3.13 -18.71
C PRO A 185 6.39 -3.47 -17.47
N LEU A 186 5.28 -2.76 -17.30
CA LEU A 186 4.32 -3.08 -16.24
C LEU A 186 3.81 -4.53 -16.39
N GLY A 187 3.76 -5.27 -15.29
CA GLY A 187 3.26 -6.63 -15.21
C GLY A 187 4.23 -7.72 -15.63
N GLU A 188 5.44 -7.39 -16.07
CA GLU A 188 6.47 -8.42 -16.26
C GLU A 188 6.93 -8.99 -14.92
N ALA A 189 7.19 -10.30 -14.92
CA ALA A 189 7.81 -10.99 -13.80
C ALA A 189 9.28 -10.58 -13.64
N ILE A 190 9.79 -10.73 -12.43
CA ILE A 190 11.21 -10.56 -12.11
C ILE A 190 11.79 -11.88 -11.59
N ASP A 191 13.04 -11.87 -11.13
CA ASP A 191 13.64 -13.00 -10.43
C ASP A 191 12.69 -13.56 -9.36
N ARG A 192 12.80 -14.87 -9.08
CA ARG A 192 11.96 -15.64 -8.15
C ARG A 192 11.85 -15.04 -6.74
N THR A 193 12.71 -14.09 -6.42
CA THR A 193 12.83 -13.44 -5.12
C THR A 193 12.06 -12.12 -5.04
N GLY A 194 11.49 -11.60 -6.13
CA GLY A 194 10.59 -10.45 -6.10
C GLY A 194 11.24 -9.08 -6.36
N PHE A 195 10.44 -8.01 -6.31
CA PHE A 195 10.90 -6.65 -6.53
C PHE A 195 11.30 -6.01 -5.20
N ALA A 196 12.57 -5.64 -5.09
CA ALA A 196 13.10 -5.00 -3.90
C ALA A 196 12.50 -3.59 -3.69
N PHE A 197 12.31 -3.19 -2.43
CA PHE A 197 12.00 -1.81 -2.12
C PHE A 197 13.25 -0.90 -2.14
N PRO A 198 13.09 0.40 -2.46
CA PRO A 198 11.90 1.02 -3.03
C PRO A 198 11.72 0.62 -4.51
N THR A 199 10.48 0.36 -4.92
CA THR A 199 10.13 0.13 -6.33
C THR A 199 9.43 1.36 -6.88
N MET A 200 9.89 1.85 -8.04
CA MET A 200 9.35 3.05 -8.68
C MET A 200 8.58 2.69 -9.95
N PHE A 201 7.45 3.36 -10.15
CA PHE A 201 6.61 3.27 -11.33
C PHE A 201 6.57 4.64 -12.01
N GLU A 202 7.04 4.69 -13.26
CA GLU A 202 6.84 5.83 -14.13
C GLU A 202 5.47 5.67 -14.80
N LEU A 203 4.49 6.47 -14.38
CA LEU A 203 3.14 6.40 -14.93
C LEU A 203 3.17 7.05 -16.31
N GLY A 204 2.57 6.41 -17.33
CA GLY A 204 2.66 6.81 -18.75
C GLY A 204 2.08 8.20 -19.11
N ARG A 205 1.77 9.03 -18.11
CA ARG A 205 1.30 10.42 -18.24
C ARG A 205 2.39 11.35 -17.70
N GLU A 206 2.67 12.42 -18.45
CA GLU A 206 3.79 13.35 -18.24
C GLU A 206 4.33 13.46 -16.80
N SER A 207 5.55 12.94 -16.59
CA SER A 207 6.39 13.19 -15.40
C SER A 207 5.76 12.83 -14.04
N LEU A 208 4.79 11.91 -14.00
CA LEU A 208 4.22 11.40 -12.74
C LEU A 208 4.85 10.06 -12.36
N TYR A 209 5.38 10.00 -11.14
CA TYR A 209 6.01 8.81 -10.58
C TYR A 209 5.31 8.39 -9.30
N ALA A 210 5.12 7.08 -9.13
CA ALA A 210 4.79 6.46 -7.85
C ALA A 210 6.01 5.70 -7.34
N VAL A 211 6.32 5.80 -6.06
CA VAL A 211 7.37 5.03 -5.39
C VAL A 211 6.71 4.32 -4.22
N VAL A 212 6.80 3.00 -4.24
CA VAL A 212 6.29 2.13 -3.18
C VAL A 212 7.47 1.69 -2.32
N SER A 213 7.31 1.82 -1.01
CA SER A 213 8.28 1.42 0.00
C SER A 213 7.58 1.19 1.34
N GLU A 214 8.30 0.59 2.27
CA GLU A 214 7.93 0.53 3.69
C GLU A 214 8.78 1.50 4.53
N ALA A 215 8.32 1.78 5.75
CA ALA A 215 9.02 2.59 6.73
C ALA A 215 8.63 2.22 8.17
N ASP A 216 9.42 2.71 9.13
CA ASP A 216 9.26 2.43 10.57
C ASP A 216 9.36 0.92 10.89
N LEU A 217 10.20 0.22 10.13
CA LEU A 217 10.53 -1.17 10.40
C LEU A 217 11.45 -1.28 11.61
N GLY A 218 11.07 -2.15 12.54
CA GLY A 218 11.87 -2.50 13.72
C GLY A 218 11.87 -4.00 13.94
N ALA A 219 12.39 -4.45 15.08
CA ALA A 219 12.54 -5.87 15.42
C ALA A 219 11.24 -6.67 15.56
N SER A 220 10.10 -6.07 15.26
CA SER A 220 8.76 -6.64 15.47
C SER A 220 7.96 -6.86 14.21
N TYR A 221 8.58 -6.62 13.05
CA TYR A 221 8.01 -6.93 11.76
C TYR A 221 9.12 -7.41 10.83
N CYS A 222 8.78 -8.20 9.82
CA CYS A 222 9.73 -8.62 8.81
C CYS A 222 9.86 -7.55 7.71
N ALA A 223 11.02 -7.49 7.06
CA ALA A 223 11.17 -6.72 5.83
C ALA A 223 10.31 -7.33 4.72
N THR A 224 9.67 -6.46 3.94
CA THR A 224 8.78 -6.88 2.87
C THR A 224 9.30 -6.43 1.51
N ARG A 225 8.70 -6.98 0.46
CA ARG A 225 9.00 -6.69 -0.95
C ARG A 225 7.75 -6.90 -1.79
N LEU A 226 7.81 -6.60 -3.09
CA LEU A 226 6.72 -6.98 -3.99
C LEU A 226 6.96 -8.38 -4.57
N ASN A 227 5.89 -9.12 -4.80
CA ASN A 227 5.93 -10.46 -5.38
C ASN A 227 6.54 -10.47 -6.80
N GLU A 228 7.17 -11.58 -7.15
CA GLU A 228 7.93 -11.83 -8.38
C GLU A 228 7.08 -11.86 -9.65
N GLU A 229 5.81 -12.26 -9.53
CA GLU A 229 4.87 -12.43 -10.64
C GLU A 229 3.61 -11.59 -10.39
N PRO A 230 3.59 -10.33 -10.85
CA PRO A 230 2.43 -9.46 -10.69
C PRO A 230 1.19 -10.03 -11.41
N ARG A 231 0.01 -9.84 -10.81
CA ARG A 231 -1.26 -10.22 -11.45
C ARG A 231 -1.72 -9.12 -12.38
N GLY A 232 -1.19 -9.12 -13.60
CA GLY A 232 -1.42 -8.03 -14.54
C GLY A 232 -0.74 -6.75 -14.03
N ASN A 233 -1.51 -5.79 -13.56
CA ASN A 233 -0.98 -4.54 -13.00
C ASN A 233 -0.91 -4.51 -11.46
N LEU A 234 -1.30 -5.60 -10.79
CA LEU A 234 -1.32 -5.70 -9.34
C LEU A 234 -0.03 -6.33 -8.81
N TYR A 235 0.71 -5.56 -8.02
CA TYR A 235 1.90 -5.99 -7.28
C TYR A 235 1.53 -6.17 -5.81
N GLU A 236 1.93 -7.27 -5.17
CA GLU A 236 1.47 -7.62 -3.82
C GLU A 236 2.63 -7.73 -2.85
N ILE A 237 2.37 -7.39 -1.58
CA ILE A 237 3.35 -7.57 -0.51
C ILE A 237 3.70 -9.06 -0.37
N ARG A 238 5.00 -9.32 -0.28
CA ARG A 238 5.59 -10.63 -0.03
C ARG A 238 6.52 -10.55 1.18
N PHE A 239 6.37 -11.53 2.07
CA PHE A 239 7.25 -11.76 3.22
C PHE A 239 8.56 -12.47 2.81
N PRO A 240 9.57 -12.51 3.69
CA PRO A 240 10.80 -13.24 3.44
C PRO A 240 10.57 -14.73 3.14
N ASP A 241 11.54 -15.35 2.47
CA ASP A 241 11.56 -16.80 2.29
C ASP A 241 12.27 -17.48 3.46
N GLU A 242 11.89 -18.72 3.79
CA GLU A 242 12.51 -19.53 4.86
C GLU A 242 14.01 -19.76 4.67
N ARG A 243 14.56 -19.54 3.46
CA ARG A 243 15.98 -19.72 3.15
C ARG A 243 16.81 -18.48 3.48
N GLU A 244 16.16 -17.32 3.58
CA GLU A 244 16.80 -16.08 3.97
C GLU A 244 17.32 -16.20 5.42
N GLY A 245 18.28 -15.33 5.79
CA GLY A 245 18.89 -15.42 7.12
C GLY A 245 19.59 -16.76 7.39
N TRP A 246 20.05 -17.46 6.34
CA TRP A 246 20.64 -18.80 6.42
C TRP A 246 19.70 -19.89 6.92
N GLY A 247 18.39 -19.71 6.76
CA GLY A 247 17.40 -20.60 7.34
C GLY A 247 17.29 -20.50 8.85
N VAL A 248 17.74 -19.38 9.43
CA VAL A 248 17.67 -19.10 10.86
C VAL A 248 16.67 -17.97 11.09
N GLY A 249 15.78 -18.19 12.05
CA GLY A 249 14.74 -17.24 12.44
C GLY A 249 13.40 -17.57 11.80
N GLU A 250 12.33 -17.08 12.43
CA GLU A 250 10.98 -17.22 11.91
C GLU A 250 10.73 -16.17 10.82
N VAL A 251 10.12 -16.60 9.71
CA VAL A 251 9.73 -15.70 8.61
C VAL A 251 8.58 -14.79 9.03
N LEU A 252 7.59 -15.37 9.70
CA LEU A 252 6.35 -14.70 10.07
C LEU A 252 6.60 -13.80 11.29
N PRO A 253 6.30 -12.49 11.19
CA PRO A 253 6.59 -11.60 12.29
C PRO A 253 5.63 -11.81 13.45
N THR A 254 6.20 -11.92 14.65
CA THR A 254 5.48 -12.16 15.89
C THR A 254 5.71 -11.01 16.88
N ARG A 255 4.67 -10.56 17.57
CA ARG A 255 4.74 -9.43 18.51
C ARG A 255 3.68 -9.52 19.61
N ASP A 256 4.02 -9.07 20.81
CA ASP A 256 3.03 -8.80 21.87
C ASP A 256 2.27 -7.50 21.58
N ILE A 257 0.94 -7.60 21.42
CA ILE A 257 0.05 -6.48 21.10
C ILE A 257 0.01 -5.45 22.26
N ALA A 258 0.07 -5.89 23.52
CA ALA A 258 -0.11 -5.01 24.68
C ALA A 258 1.06 -4.06 24.91
N ARG A 259 2.26 -4.44 24.45
CA ARG A 259 3.51 -3.71 24.75
C ARG A 259 3.80 -2.58 23.77
N CYS A 260 2.87 -2.30 22.86
CA CYS A 260 3.19 -1.80 21.55
C CYS A 260 2.11 -0.87 21.00
N SER A 261 2.47 0.40 20.71
CA SER A 261 1.71 1.19 19.73
C SER A 261 2.14 0.75 18.33
N GLY A 262 1.25 0.08 17.59
CA GLY A 262 1.55 -0.69 16.37
C GLY A 262 2.07 0.13 15.21
N ARG A 263 3.05 -0.40 14.46
CA ARG A 263 3.67 0.29 13.32
C ARG A 263 4.14 -0.68 12.23
N THR A 264 3.34 -0.84 11.18
CA THR A 264 3.83 -1.26 9.85
C THR A 264 3.40 -0.18 8.88
N LEU A 265 4.27 0.78 8.57
CA LEU A 265 3.94 1.90 7.68
C LEU A 265 4.25 1.51 6.24
N THR A 266 3.23 1.15 5.49
CA THR A 266 3.32 1.01 4.03
C THR A 266 3.13 2.39 3.41
N SER A 267 4.16 2.88 2.70
CA SER A 267 4.20 4.22 2.12
C SER A 267 4.16 4.17 0.60
N VAL A 268 3.19 4.88 0.02
CA VAL A 268 3.15 5.18 -1.42
C VAL A 268 3.45 6.66 -1.57
N THR A 269 4.68 6.96 -1.93
CA THR A 269 5.08 8.33 -2.25
C THR A 269 4.79 8.59 -3.73
N SER A 270 4.06 9.66 -4.05
CA SER A 270 3.84 10.03 -5.45
C SER A 270 4.51 11.37 -5.72
N CYS A 271 5.57 11.34 -6.52
CA CYS A 271 6.36 12.52 -6.81
C CYS A 271 6.13 12.93 -8.28
N ARG A 272 5.87 14.21 -8.53
CA ARG A 272 6.06 14.75 -9.88
C ARG A 272 7.56 14.97 -10.04
N SER A 273 8.12 14.66 -11.21
CA SER A 273 9.55 14.89 -11.45
C SER A 273 9.93 16.33 -11.12
N PHE A 274 11.14 16.50 -10.61
CA PHE A 274 11.87 17.76 -10.75
C PHE A 274 11.88 18.09 -12.25
N ARG A 275 11.34 19.25 -12.65
CA ARG A 275 11.77 19.85 -13.91
C ARG A 275 13.23 20.24 -13.68
N SER A 276 14.16 19.55 -14.35
CA SER A 276 15.48 20.14 -14.54
C SER A 276 15.28 21.44 -15.31
N PRO A 277 15.67 22.61 -14.78
CA PRO A 277 15.64 23.82 -15.57
C PRO A 277 16.71 23.71 -16.66
N GLY A 278 16.27 23.40 -17.88
CA GLY A 278 17.08 23.58 -19.09
C GLY A 278 17.90 22.37 -19.55
N MET A 279 17.24 21.30 -19.99
CA MET A 279 17.87 20.37 -20.93
C MET A 279 17.09 20.36 -22.25
N THR A 280 17.51 21.23 -23.16
CA THR A 280 17.06 21.26 -24.55
C THR A 280 17.34 19.89 -25.17
N ARG A 281 16.33 19.24 -25.75
CA ARG A 281 16.54 18.04 -26.58
C ARG A 281 17.52 18.40 -27.68
N VAL A 282 18.71 17.79 -27.68
CA VAL A 282 19.57 17.77 -28.85
C VAL A 282 18.94 16.77 -29.82
N SER A 283 18.25 17.28 -30.84
CA SER A 283 17.82 16.48 -31.98
C SER A 283 19.06 16.03 -32.74
N SER A 284 19.25 14.73 -32.91
CA SER A 284 20.28 14.18 -33.80
C SER A 284 19.92 14.54 -35.24
N ALA A 285 20.57 15.56 -35.79
CA ALA A 285 20.60 15.80 -37.22
C ALA A 285 21.43 14.67 -37.86
N GLY A 286 20.78 13.82 -38.66
CA GLY A 286 21.43 12.80 -39.45
C GLY A 286 22.22 13.46 -40.58
N THR A 287 23.54 13.27 -40.58
CA THR A 287 24.39 13.58 -41.73
C THR A 287 24.35 12.37 -42.67
N SER A 288 23.65 12.53 -43.79
CA SER A 288 23.76 11.66 -44.95
C SER A 288 25.10 11.95 -45.62
N THR A 289 26.00 10.96 -45.64
CA THR A 289 27.20 10.99 -46.49
C THR A 289 26.98 9.99 -47.61
N THR A 290 26.82 10.52 -48.81
CA THR A 290 26.86 9.78 -50.07
C THR A 290 28.32 9.52 -50.45
N MET A 291 28.64 8.28 -50.79
CA MET A 291 29.55 7.93 -51.90
C MET A 291 28.81 6.95 -52.79
#